data_AF-A0A3S0QFU1-F1
#
_entry.id   AF-A0A3S0QFU1-F1
#
_cell.length_a   1.000
_cell.length_b   1.000
_cell.length_c   1.000
_cell.angle_alpha   90.00
_cell.angle_beta   90.00
_cell.angle_gamma   90.00
#
_symmetry.space_group_name_H-M   'P 1'
#
loop_
_entity.id
_entity.type
_entity.pdbx_description
1 polymer ?
#
loop_
_entity_poly.entity_id
_entity_poly.type
_entity_poly.pdbx_seq_one_letter_code
_entity_poly.pdbx_strand_id
1 'polypeptide(L)'
;MQNIKYQIRYLNPDLLSWPAEEIDQLPDILMEDENLLHIIDGIYDEMAVLLLSTDSRIIMKGLGIDFIEVIPHEKMILIQYLKSQEILELCTEEKIFHLRETSPELAQQFCTTVSTFLSGDNPTEKNSDTGIFELLEQLGKLRESGILTNEEFTEQKKKLLEKL
;
A
#
# COMPACT_ATOMS: atom_id res chain seq x y z
N MET A 1 19.05 3.16 13.16
CA MET A 1 18.52 3.12 11.79
C MET A 1 19.65 2.96 10.78
N GLN A 2 19.67 1.90 9.95
CA GLN A 2 20.53 1.86 8.75
C GLN A 2 20.15 3.05 7.86
N ASN A 3 21.12 3.61 7.13
CA ASN A 3 20.93 4.87 6.40
C ASN A 3 19.81 4.72 5.35
N ILE A 4 18.66 5.36 5.63
CA ILE A 4 17.42 5.23 4.85
C ILE A 4 17.60 5.54 3.37
N LYS A 5 18.55 6.40 3.02
CA LYS A 5 18.89 6.70 1.61
C LYS A 5 19.38 5.46 0.86
N TYR A 6 20.09 4.55 1.53
CA TYR A 6 20.51 3.29 0.93
C TYR A 6 19.34 2.32 0.75
N GLN A 7 18.37 2.31 1.67
CA GLN A 7 17.16 1.50 1.53
C GLN A 7 16.30 2.01 0.37
N ILE A 8 16.08 3.33 0.30
CA ILE A 8 15.34 3.97 -0.79
C ILE A 8 15.99 3.65 -2.14
N ARG A 9 17.32 3.75 -2.25
CA ARG A 9 18.04 3.41 -3.50
C ARG A 9 17.77 1.99 -3.98
N TYR A 10 17.53 1.04 -3.08
CA TYR A 10 17.24 -0.34 -3.45
C TYR A 10 15.75 -0.58 -3.74
N LEU A 11 14.87 0.07 -2.98
CA LEU A 11 13.42 -0.13 -3.06
C LEU A 11 12.76 0.67 -4.20
N ASN A 12 13.22 1.90 -4.44
CA ASN A 12 12.75 2.77 -5.51
C ASN A 12 13.88 3.73 -5.91
N PRO A 13 14.74 3.33 -6.87
CA PRO A 13 15.88 4.14 -7.30
C PRO A 13 15.47 5.47 -7.96
N ASP A 14 14.25 5.57 -8.50
CA ASP A 14 13.78 6.77 -9.18
C ASP A 14 13.56 7.94 -8.20
N LEU A 15 13.29 7.64 -6.92
CA LEU A 15 13.23 8.63 -5.84
C LEU A 15 14.56 9.34 -5.58
N LEU A 16 15.69 8.84 -6.11
CA LEU A 16 16.96 9.56 -6.01
C LEU A 16 17.02 10.82 -6.87
N SER A 17 16.09 10.98 -7.81
CA SER A 17 15.94 12.21 -8.59
C SER A 17 15.25 13.35 -7.83
N TRP A 18 14.73 13.06 -6.64
CA TRP A 18 13.95 13.99 -5.83
C TRP A 18 14.81 14.97 -5.01
N PRO A 19 14.24 16.10 -4.56
CA PRO A 19 14.94 17.05 -3.71
C PRO A 19 15.46 16.38 -2.43
N ALA A 20 16.76 16.60 -2.14
CA ALA A 20 17.40 16.00 -0.96
C ALA A 20 16.71 16.38 0.35
N GLU A 21 16.14 17.59 0.42
CA GLU A 21 15.41 18.10 1.60
C GLU A 21 14.17 17.27 1.94
N GLU A 22 13.50 16.68 0.95
CA GLU A 22 12.34 15.81 1.18
C GLU A 22 12.79 14.43 1.67
N ILE A 23 13.87 13.89 1.09
CA ILE A 23 14.45 12.60 1.51
C ILE A 23 15.07 12.68 2.92
N ASP A 24 15.65 13.82 3.27
CA ASP A 24 16.29 14.06 4.57
C ASP A 24 15.29 14.15 5.73
N GLN A 25 14.00 14.41 5.45
CA GLN A 25 12.94 14.46 6.45
C GLN A 25 12.33 13.08 6.77
N LEU A 26 12.52 12.08 5.91
CA LEU A 26 11.94 10.75 6.10
C LEU A 26 12.34 10.08 7.43
N PRO A 27 13.59 10.18 7.91
CA PRO A 27 13.97 9.72 9.24
C PRO A 27 13.11 10.27 10.38
N ASP A 28 12.66 11.53 10.29
CA ASP A 28 11.93 12.18 11.38
C ASP A 28 10.46 11.71 11.46
N ILE A 29 9.95 11.09 10.39
CA ILE A 29 8.58 10.57 10.29
C ILE A 29 8.50 9.12 10.78
N LEU A 30 9.62 8.39 10.72
CA LEU A 30 9.75 7.00 11.14
C LEU A 30 10.15 6.90 12.62
N MET A 31 9.63 5.88 13.30
CA MET A 31 10.07 5.55 14.66
C MET A 31 11.45 4.86 14.62
N GLU A 32 12.25 4.98 15.69
CA GLU A 32 13.63 4.47 15.72
C GLU A 32 13.75 2.96 15.44
N ASP A 33 12.70 2.21 15.74
CA ASP A 33 12.56 0.76 15.61
C ASP A 33 11.71 0.31 14.42
N GLU A 34 11.16 1.24 13.62
CA GLU A 34 10.42 0.90 12.41
C GLU A 34 11.36 0.51 11.27
N ASN A 35 11.06 -0.61 10.59
CA ASN A 35 11.77 -1.02 9.39
C ASN A 35 10.94 -0.69 8.14
N LEU A 36 11.54 0.00 7.17
CA LEU A 36 10.91 0.30 5.89
C LEU A 36 10.81 -0.96 5.03
N LEU A 37 9.59 -1.35 4.66
CA LEU A 37 9.30 -2.47 3.76
C LEU A 37 9.36 -2.05 2.30
N HIS A 38 8.70 -0.95 1.95
CA HIS A 38 8.66 -0.42 0.59
C HIS A 38 8.34 1.07 0.59
N ILE A 39 8.74 1.77 -0.46
CA ILE A 39 8.41 3.17 -0.70
C ILE A 39 8.09 3.40 -2.17
N ILE A 40 7.07 4.20 -2.45
CA ILE A 40 6.70 4.65 -3.80
C ILE A 40 6.26 6.12 -3.77
N ASP A 41 6.26 6.76 -4.93
CA ASP A 41 5.69 8.07 -5.17
C ASP A 41 4.40 7.99 -6.01
N GLY A 42 3.60 9.05 -5.92
CA GLY A 42 2.42 9.24 -6.76
C GLY A 42 1.65 10.51 -6.42
N ILE A 43 0.45 10.61 -6.98
CA ILE A 43 -0.50 11.69 -6.75
C ILE A 43 -1.70 11.18 -5.95
N TYR A 44 -1.96 11.80 -4.80
CA TYR A 44 -3.15 11.57 -3.97
C TYR A 44 -3.92 12.89 -3.85
N ASP A 45 -5.17 12.89 -4.30
CA ASP A 45 -6.06 14.08 -4.23
C ASP A 45 -5.38 15.37 -4.74
N GLU A 46 -4.81 15.30 -5.96
CA GLU A 46 -4.03 16.38 -6.61
C GLU A 46 -2.72 16.78 -5.90
N MET A 47 -2.35 16.10 -4.81
CA MET A 47 -1.10 16.33 -4.08
C MET A 47 -0.06 15.28 -4.46
N ALA A 48 1.18 15.72 -4.70
CA ALA A 48 2.30 14.81 -4.83
C ALA A 48 2.68 14.25 -3.44
N VAL A 49 2.75 12.92 -3.34
CA VAL A 49 2.97 12.22 -2.07
C VAL A 49 4.01 11.11 -2.20
N LEU A 50 4.63 10.77 -1.07
CA LEU A 50 5.34 9.52 -0.84
C LEU A 50 4.43 8.59 -0.06
N LEU A 51 4.33 7.34 -0.49
CA LEU A 51 3.71 6.26 0.25
C LEU A 51 4.79 5.31 0.77
N LEU A 52 4.93 5.27 2.08
CA LEU A 52 5.86 4.40 2.80
C LEU A 52 5.07 3.28 3.48
N SER A 53 5.57 2.06 3.42
CA SER A 53 5.11 0.99 4.29
C SER A 53 6.26 0.57 5.20
N THR A 54 6.02 0.58 6.50
CA THR A 54 6.91 0.02 7.52
C THR A 54 6.42 -1.34 7.96
N ASP A 55 7.12 -1.97 8.90
CA ASP A 55 6.66 -3.16 9.60
C ASP A 55 5.53 -2.88 10.62
N SER A 56 5.18 -1.62 10.84
CA SER A 56 4.16 -1.21 11.83
C SER A 56 2.94 -0.53 11.20
N ARG A 57 3.12 0.26 10.13
CA ARG A 57 2.06 1.06 9.51
C ARG A 57 2.41 1.48 8.08
N ILE A 58 1.40 1.94 7.35
CA ILE A 58 1.58 2.67 6.08
C ILE A 58 1.50 4.17 6.38
N ILE A 59 2.35 4.97 5.74
CA ILE A 59 2.44 6.41 5.92
C ILE A 59 2.37 7.07 4.55
N MET A 60 1.48 8.03 4.38
CA MET A 60 1.42 8.88 3.18
C MET A 60 1.86 10.29 3.57
N LYS A 61 2.97 10.75 2.99
CA LYS A 61 3.56 12.08 3.23
C LYS A 61 3.39 12.94 1.99
N GLY A 62 2.76 14.10 2.12
CA GLY A 62 2.70 15.10 1.05
C GLY A 62 4.01 15.85 0.90
N LEU A 63 4.33 16.25 -0.32
CA LEU A 63 5.60 16.93 -0.64
C LEU A 63 5.42 18.43 -0.71
N GLY A 64 6.39 19.18 -0.17
CA GLY A 64 6.29 20.63 -0.05
C GLY A 64 5.11 21.13 0.81
N ILE A 65 4.39 20.22 1.47
CA ILE A 65 3.23 20.50 2.32
C ILE A 65 3.29 19.71 3.62
N ASP A 66 2.64 20.26 4.65
CA ASP A 66 2.47 19.62 5.96
C ASP A 66 1.24 18.70 5.93
N PHE A 67 1.35 17.61 5.16
CA PHE A 67 0.33 16.57 5.06
C PHE A 67 0.96 15.22 5.41
N ILE A 68 0.40 14.55 6.43
CA ILE A 68 0.76 13.19 6.82
C ILE A 68 -0.52 12.44 7.15
N GLU A 69 -0.76 11.34 6.42
CA GLU A 69 -1.79 10.36 6.75
C GLU A 69 -1.11 9.08 7.23
N VAL A 70 -1.55 8.55 8.37
CA VAL A 70 -1.04 7.29 8.92
C VAL A 70 -2.15 6.25 8.86
N ILE A 71 -1.87 5.13 8.21
CA ILE A 71 -2.79 4.01 8.05
C ILE A 71 -2.23 2.82 8.85
N PRO A 72 -2.79 2.50 10.03
CA PRO A 72 -2.40 1.33 10.80
C PRO A 72 -2.66 0.04 10.02
N HIS A 73 -1.75 -0.93 10.13
CA HIS A 73 -1.93 -2.24 9.50
C HIS A 73 -3.23 -2.95 9.92
N GLU A 74 -3.61 -2.80 11.19
CA GLU A 74 -4.85 -3.38 11.73
C GLU A 74 -6.14 -2.84 11.08
N LYS A 75 -6.09 -1.62 10.52
CA LYS A 75 -7.22 -1.00 9.83
C LYS A 75 -7.24 -1.34 8.34
N MET A 76 -6.23 -2.04 7.84
CA MET A 76 -6.06 -2.31 6.42
C MET A 76 -6.96 -3.50 6.02
N ILE A 77 -7.85 -3.27 5.05
CA ILE A 77 -8.73 -4.29 4.48
C ILE A 77 -8.20 -4.83 3.16
N LEU A 78 -7.81 -3.96 2.24
CA LEU A 78 -7.32 -4.33 0.90
C LEU A 78 -6.21 -3.42 0.41
N ILE A 79 -5.18 -4.00 -0.18
CA ILE A 79 -4.14 -3.28 -0.93
C ILE A 79 -4.02 -3.91 -2.31
N GLN A 80 -4.27 -3.13 -3.38
CA GLN A 80 -4.21 -3.64 -4.74
C GLN A 80 -3.81 -2.58 -5.77
N TYR A 81 -3.23 -3.03 -6.88
CA TYR A 81 -2.98 -2.18 -8.05
C TYR A 81 -3.95 -2.53 -9.19
N LEU A 82 -4.79 -1.57 -9.57
CA LEU A 82 -5.77 -1.67 -10.64
C LEU A 82 -5.12 -1.28 -11.98
N LYS A 83 -4.46 -2.25 -12.64
CA LYS A 83 -3.72 -2.04 -13.89
C LYS A 83 -4.48 -1.30 -14.99
N SER A 84 -5.78 -1.56 -15.14
CA SER A 84 -6.60 -0.92 -16.18
C SER A 84 -6.90 0.55 -15.93
N GLN A 85 -6.79 0.99 -14.67
CA GLN A 85 -7.04 2.37 -14.24
C GLN A 85 -5.76 3.09 -13.81
N GLU A 86 -4.64 2.37 -13.70
CA GLU A 86 -3.37 2.86 -13.17
C GLU A 86 -3.51 3.49 -11.77
N ILE A 87 -4.31 2.82 -10.92
CA ILE A 87 -4.59 3.26 -9.54
C ILE A 87 -4.08 2.21 -8.56
N LEU A 88 -3.29 2.66 -7.58
CA LEU A 88 -3.05 1.91 -6.35
C LEU A 88 -4.13 2.26 -5.33
N GLU A 89 -4.83 1.23 -4.85
CA GLU A 89 -5.97 1.35 -3.95
C GLU A 89 -5.60 0.77 -2.57
N LEU A 90 -5.76 1.59 -1.53
CA LEU A 90 -5.70 1.17 -0.14
C LEU A 90 -7.10 1.31 0.45
N CYS A 91 -7.72 0.20 0.87
CA CYS A 91 -8.99 0.23 1.55
C CYS A 91 -8.78 -0.01 3.04
N THR A 92 -9.39 0.85 3.84
CA THR A 92 -9.52 0.69 5.29
C THR A 92 -11.00 0.56 5.66
N GLU A 93 -11.30 0.27 6.92
CA GLU A 93 -12.68 0.28 7.44
C GLU A 93 -13.40 1.62 7.23
N GLU A 94 -12.66 2.73 7.24
CA GLU A 94 -13.23 4.08 7.25
C GLU A 94 -13.13 4.77 5.88
N LYS A 95 -12.11 4.42 5.08
CA LYS A 95 -11.72 5.21 3.90
C LYS A 95 -11.02 4.38 2.84
N ILE A 96 -11.24 4.75 1.58
CA ILE A 96 -10.51 4.25 0.42
C ILE A 96 -9.56 5.36 -0.07
N PHE A 97 -8.29 5.01 -0.28
CA PHE A 97 -7.26 5.88 -0.82
C PHE A 97 -6.92 5.46 -2.24
N HIS A 98 -6.91 6.43 -3.16
CA HIS A 98 -6.50 6.22 -4.54
C HIS A 98 -5.24 7.01 -4.83
N LEU A 99 -4.15 6.29 -5.03
CA LEU A 99 -2.89 6.84 -5.48
C LEU A 99 -2.76 6.62 -7.00
N ARG A 100 -2.46 7.70 -7.73
CA ARG A 100 -2.30 7.75 -9.18
C ARG A 100 -0.87 8.12 -9.56
N GLU A 101 -0.55 8.02 -10.84
CA GLU A 101 0.75 8.43 -11.40
C GLU A 101 1.95 7.77 -10.72
N THR A 102 1.76 6.56 -10.21
CA THR A 102 2.84 5.71 -9.70
C THR A 102 3.36 4.82 -10.84
N SER A 103 4.66 4.53 -10.85
CA SER A 103 5.23 3.47 -11.70
C SER A 103 4.46 2.14 -11.54
N PRO A 104 3.87 1.58 -12.62
CA PRO A 104 3.08 0.36 -12.53
C PRO A 104 3.83 -0.85 -11.96
N GLU A 105 5.15 -0.93 -12.20
CA GLU A 105 6.01 -1.99 -11.67
C GLU A 105 6.18 -1.84 -10.16
N LEU A 106 6.55 -0.64 -9.70
CA LEU A 106 6.74 -0.35 -8.28
C LEU A 106 5.43 -0.44 -7.50
N ALA A 107 4.30 -0.02 -8.09
CA ALA A 107 2.98 -0.16 -7.47
C ALA A 107 2.61 -1.63 -7.24
N GLN A 108 2.91 -2.52 -8.19
CA GLN A 108 2.70 -3.96 -8.04
C GLN A 108 3.62 -4.57 -6.99
N GLN A 109 4.89 -4.17 -6.96
CA GLN A 109 5.86 -4.62 -5.96
C GLN A 109 5.48 -4.15 -4.56
N PHE A 110 5.03 -2.89 -4.42
CA PHE A 110 4.52 -2.34 -3.18
C PHE A 110 3.33 -3.17 -2.67
N CYS A 111 2.30 -3.35 -3.49
CA CYS A 111 1.12 -4.14 -3.10
C CYS A 111 1.49 -5.57 -2.68
N THR A 112 2.35 -6.24 -3.46
CA THR A 112 2.80 -7.61 -3.15
C THR A 112 3.59 -7.67 -1.85
N THR A 113 4.54 -6.75 -1.65
CA THR A 113 5.41 -6.74 -0.46
C THR A 113 4.58 -6.52 0.81
N VAL A 114 3.68 -5.53 0.77
CA VAL A 114 2.86 -5.16 1.90
C VAL A 114 1.79 -6.22 2.18
N SER A 115 1.11 -6.76 1.17
CA SER A 115 0.12 -7.82 1.39
C SER A 115 0.75 -9.10 1.96
N THR A 116 1.95 -9.47 1.48
CA THR A 116 2.74 -10.60 1.98
C THR A 116 3.08 -10.39 3.47
N PHE A 117 3.56 -9.19 3.81
CA PHE A 117 3.86 -8.83 5.19
C PHE A 117 2.62 -8.88 6.10
N LEU A 118 1.50 -8.28 5.67
CA LEU A 118 0.25 -8.24 6.44
C LEU A 118 -0.37 -9.63 6.64
N SER A 119 -0.21 -10.52 5.66
CA SER A 119 -0.74 -11.90 5.74
C SER A 119 0.13 -12.80 6.61
N GLY A 120 1.35 -12.37 6.97
CA GLY A 120 2.31 -13.16 7.74
C GLY A 120 2.93 -14.34 6.97
N ASP A 121 2.77 -14.36 5.64
CA ASP A 121 3.29 -15.43 4.78
C ASP A 121 4.64 -15.03 4.17
N ASN A 122 5.57 -15.99 4.06
CA ASN A 122 6.84 -15.80 3.35
C ASN A 122 6.60 -15.85 1.83
N PRO A 123 7.36 -15.08 1.02
CA PRO A 123 7.10 -14.93 -0.40
C PRO A 123 7.42 -16.23 -1.16
N THR A 124 6.38 -17.01 -1.47
CA THR A 124 6.43 -17.95 -2.58
C THR A 124 5.56 -17.44 -3.69
N GLU A 125 6.21 -17.17 -4.83
CA GLU A 125 5.63 -16.92 -6.14
C GLU A 125 4.29 -17.64 -6.32
N LYS A 126 3.19 -16.89 -6.39
CA LYS A 126 1.92 -17.43 -6.84
C LYS A 126 1.26 -16.49 -7.84
N ASN A 127 1.21 -17.04 -9.05
CA ASN A 127 0.42 -16.64 -10.20
C ASN A 127 -0.90 -15.95 -9.82
N SER A 128 -1.24 -14.92 -10.59
CA SER A 128 -2.38 -14.00 -10.48
C SER A 128 -3.75 -14.64 -10.24
N ASP A 129 -3.91 -15.93 -10.49
CA ASP A 129 -5.17 -16.65 -10.24
C ASP A 129 -5.33 -17.08 -8.78
N THR A 130 -4.23 -17.26 -8.03
CA THR A 130 -4.31 -17.67 -6.62
C THR A 130 -4.70 -16.51 -5.71
N GLY A 131 -4.27 -15.29 -6.06
CA GLY A 131 -4.58 -14.08 -5.32
C GLY A 131 -6.08 -13.74 -5.29
N ILE A 132 -6.84 -14.01 -6.36
CA ILE A 132 -8.29 -13.75 -6.37
C ILE A 132 -9.00 -14.67 -5.38
N PHE A 133 -8.62 -15.95 -5.30
CA PHE A 133 -9.21 -16.88 -4.34
C PHE A 133 -8.83 -16.56 -2.89
N GLU A 134 -7.59 -16.13 -2.65
CA GLU A 134 -7.15 -15.65 -1.32
C GLU A 134 -7.90 -14.36 -0.91
N LEU A 135 -8.09 -13.42 -1.84
CA LEU A 135 -8.89 -12.20 -1.62
C LEU A 135 -10.37 -12.52 -1.34
N LEU A 136 -10.95 -13.49 -2.05
CA LEU A 136 -12.31 -13.96 -1.79
C LEU A 136 -12.44 -14.61 -0.40
N GLU A 137 -11.40 -15.32 0.06
CA GLU A 137 -11.35 -15.90 1.40
C GLU A 137 -11.25 -14.81 2.48
N GLN A 138 -10.37 -13.82 2.30
CA GLN A 138 -10.25 -12.67 3.19
C GLN A 138 -11.56 -11.86 3.25
N LEU A 139 -12.19 -11.60 2.10
CA LEU A 139 -13.49 -10.94 2.02
C LEU A 139 -14.57 -11.71 2.80
N GLY A 140 -14.52 -13.06 2.74
CA GLY A 140 -15.38 -13.94 3.54
C GLY A 140 -15.19 -13.77 5.05
N LYS A 141 -13.93 -13.76 5.51
CA LYS A 141 -13.57 -13.54 6.92
C LYS A 141 -14.05 -12.18 7.43
N LEU A 142 -13.91 -11.13 6.63
CA LEU A 142 -14.38 -9.79 6.97
C LEU A 142 -15.90 -9.71 7.15
N ARG A 143 -16.66 -10.41 6.30
CA ARG A 143 -18.11 -10.54 6.46
C ARG A 143 -18.48 -11.33 7.72
N GLU A 144 -17.81 -12.45 7.97
CA GLU A 144 -18.08 -13.29 9.15
C GLU A 144 -17.74 -12.58 10.46
N SER A 145 -16.72 -11.71 10.45
CA SER A 145 -16.35 -10.85 11.59
C SER A 145 -17.30 -9.67 11.80
N GLY A 146 -18.24 -9.43 10.88
CA GLY A 146 -19.21 -8.34 10.95
C GLY A 146 -18.68 -6.95 10.58
N ILE A 147 -17.45 -6.87 10.05
CA ILE A 147 -16.82 -5.63 9.57
C ILE A 147 -17.53 -5.12 8.30
N LEU A 148 -17.91 -6.05 7.41
CA LEU A 148 -18.65 -5.71 6.19
C LEU A 148 -20.12 -6.04 6.34
N THR A 149 -20.97 -5.13 5.85
CA THR A 149 -22.38 -5.42 5.63
C THR A 149 -22.55 -6.42 4.48
N ASN A 150 -23.72 -7.08 4.42
CA ASN A 150 -24.01 -8.01 3.34
C ASN A 150 -24.01 -7.34 1.96
N GLU A 151 -24.36 -6.05 1.87
CA GLU A 151 -24.35 -5.29 0.62
C GLU A 151 -22.92 -5.03 0.15
N GLU A 152 -22.06 -4.49 1.03
CA GLU A 152 -20.64 -4.21 0.72
C GLU A 152 -19.88 -5.49 0.34
N PHE A 153 -20.11 -6.58 1.07
CA PHE A 153 -19.54 -7.88 0.73
C PHE A 153 -19.96 -8.34 -0.67
N THR A 154 -21.25 -8.20 -1.01
CA THR A 154 -21.77 -8.66 -2.29
C THR A 154 -21.22 -7.85 -3.46
N GLU A 155 -21.08 -6.53 -3.28
CA GLU A 155 -20.53 -5.65 -4.30
C GLU A 155 -19.05 -5.96 -4.56
N GLN A 156 -18.25 -6.10 -3.51
CA GLN A 156 -16.82 -6.41 -3.62
C GLN A 156 -16.57 -7.83 -4.16
N LYS A 157 -17.35 -8.82 -3.70
CA LYS A 157 -17.29 -10.19 -4.22
C LYS A 157 -17.56 -10.24 -5.71
N LYS A 158 -18.55 -9.49 -6.19
CA LYS A 158 -18.89 -9.44 -7.61
C LYS A 158 -17.74 -8.86 -8.44
N LYS A 159 -17.13 -7.76 -7.98
CA LYS A 159 -15.97 -7.15 -8.65
C LYS A 159 -14.77 -8.10 -8.73
N LEU A 160 -14.54 -8.90 -7.69
CA LEU A 160 -13.47 -9.91 -7.69
C LEU A 160 -13.77 -11.08 -8.65
N LEU A 161 -15.02 -11.53 -8.71
CA LEU A 161 -15.43 -12.61 -9.62
C LEU A 161 -15.46 -12.20 -11.09
N GLU A 162 -15.59 -10.91 -11.41
CA GLU A 162 -15.49 -10.39 -12.78
C GLU A 162 -14.04 -10.30 -13.29
N LYS A 163 -13.05 -10.40 -12.39
CA LYS A 163 -11.62 -10.40 -12.71
C LYS A 163 -11.05 -11.81 -12.95
N LEU A 164 -11.87 -12.85 -12.75
CA LEU A 164 -11.60 -14.26 -13.07
C LEU A 164 -11.83 -14.52 -14.56
#